data_AF-A0AAW4XRY2-F1
#
_entry.id   AF-A0AAW4XRY2-F1
#
_cell.length_a   1.000
_cell.length_b   1.000
_cell.length_c   1.000
_cell.angle_alpha   90.00
_cell.angle_beta   90.00
_cell.angle_gamma   90.00
#
_symmetry.space_group_name_H-M   'P 1'
#
loop_
_entity.id
_entity.type
_entity.pdbx_description
1 polymer ?
#
loop_
_entity_poly.entity_id
_entity_poly.type
_entity_poly.pdbx_seq_one_letter_code
_entity_poly.pdbx_strand_id
1 'polypeptide(L)'
;MKTEIRFDTDELAKELEKAGDEIVKRAAPTAALYGANVFYQALKAEVPRSIKGHWFSVRGSKKYWFEPGNLLKAMYVGYDKKASKDTLKVYKVGWVHKNAPYGYMVARGTKLETGGVNTPANPFMRRTYQKASAEAVQASADRFMEVAKEVLDGR
;
A
#
# COMPACT_ATOMS: atom_id res chain seq x y z
N MET A 1 46.63 -44.95 4.92
CA MET A 1 46.69 -43.51 4.61
C MET A 1 45.37 -42.89 5.06
N LYS A 2 45.38 -41.89 5.95
CA LYS A 2 44.17 -41.14 6.31
C LYS A 2 44.27 -39.76 5.68
N THR A 3 43.29 -39.39 4.87
CA THR A 3 43.14 -38.04 4.32
C THR A 3 41.93 -37.41 5.01
N GLU A 4 42.13 -36.22 5.56
CA GLU A 4 41.07 -35.43 6.19
C GLU A 4 40.84 -34.20 5.32
N ILE A 5 39.59 -33.96 4.92
CA ILE A 5 39.17 -32.74 4.22
C ILE A 5 38.42 -31.88 5.24
N ARG A 6 38.92 -30.68 5.49
CA ARG A 6 38.29 -29.72 6.40
C ARG A 6 37.68 -28.58 5.59
N PHE A 7 36.42 -28.26 5.88
CA PHE A 7 35.69 -27.15 5.27
C PHE A 7 35.30 -26.17 6.38
N ASP A 8 36.05 -25.06 6.46
CA ASP A 8 35.79 -23.98 7.40
C ASP A 8 34.79 -23.00 6.78
N THR A 9 33.69 -22.75 7.48
CA THR A 9 32.58 -21.93 7.00
C THR A 9 32.61 -20.50 7.55
N ASP A 10 33.57 -20.14 8.40
CA ASP A 10 33.55 -18.87 9.13
C ASP A 10 33.59 -17.65 8.21
N GLU A 11 34.39 -17.70 7.14
CA GLU A 11 34.44 -16.62 6.14
C GLU A 11 33.18 -16.60 5.28
N LEU A 12 32.71 -17.77 4.84
CA LEU A 12 31.50 -17.91 4.02
C LEU A 12 30.25 -17.39 4.76
N ALA A 13 30.14 -17.65 6.06
CA ALA A 13 29.03 -17.17 6.88
C ALA A 13 28.99 -15.63 6.93
N LYS A 14 30.15 -14.98 7.10
CA LYS A 14 30.26 -13.51 7.11
C LYS A 14 29.89 -12.90 5.76
N GLU A 15 30.23 -13.55 4.66
CA GLU A 15 29.85 -13.11 3.32
C GLU A 15 28.34 -13.23 3.09
N LEU A 16 27.73 -14.33 3.52
CA LEU A 16 26.28 -14.53 3.44
C LEU A 16 25.50 -13.50 4.27
N GLU A 17 25.98 -13.16 5.46
CA GLU A 17 25.38 -12.11 6.30
C GLU A 17 25.41 -10.74 5.59
N LYS A 18 26.56 -10.35 5.05
CA LYS A 18 26.71 -9.09 4.30
C LYS A 18 25.79 -9.05 3.07
N ALA A 19 25.74 -10.14 2.31
CA ALA A 19 24.87 -10.25 1.15
C ALA A 19 23.38 -10.14 1.56
N GLY A 20 23.00 -10.81 2.66
CA GLY A 20 21.66 -10.73 3.23
C GLY A 20 21.26 -9.30 3.60
N ASP A 21 22.14 -8.56 4.27
CA ASP A 21 21.92 -7.16 4.63
C ASP A 21 21.74 -6.26 3.41
N GLU A 22 22.57 -6.45 2.38
CA GLU A 22 22.48 -5.69 1.14
C GLU A 22 21.17 -5.97 0.39
N ILE A 23 20.78 -7.25 0.30
CA ILE A 23 19.50 -7.67 -0.28
C ILE A 23 18.35 -6.99 0.46
N VAL A 24 18.28 -7.10 1.80
CA VAL A 24 17.18 -6.51 2.58
C VAL A 24 17.12 -5.00 2.39
N LYS A 25 18.27 -4.31 2.41
CA LYS A 25 18.38 -2.86 2.25
C LYS A 25 17.82 -2.37 0.91
N ARG A 26 18.04 -3.13 -0.18
CA ARG A 26 17.66 -2.74 -1.54
C ARG A 26 16.30 -3.31 -1.97
N ALA A 27 16.05 -4.58 -1.68
CA ALA A 27 14.86 -5.30 -2.09
C ALA A 27 13.63 -4.92 -1.26
N ALA A 28 13.74 -4.77 0.06
CA ALA A 28 12.55 -4.56 0.91
C ALA A 28 11.77 -3.26 0.58
N PRO A 29 12.40 -2.08 0.39
CA PRO A 29 11.67 -0.87 0.00
C PRO A 29 11.03 -1.00 -1.38
N THR A 30 11.77 -1.59 -2.33
CA THR A 30 11.36 -1.76 -3.73
C THR A 30 10.16 -2.70 -3.84
N ALA A 31 10.23 -3.84 -3.15
CA ALA A 31 9.16 -4.83 -3.06
C ALA A 31 7.89 -4.24 -2.44
N ALA A 32 8.02 -3.58 -1.28
CA ALA A 32 6.88 -3.00 -0.58
C ALA A 32 6.17 -1.91 -1.41
N LEU A 33 6.93 -1.07 -2.11
CA LEU A 33 6.36 -0.07 -3.02
C LEU A 33 5.64 -0.73 -4.20
N TYR A 34 6.21 -1.80 -4.76
CA TYR A 34 5.64 -2.50 -5.91
C TYR A 34 4.26 -3.09 -5.57
N GLY A 35 4.16 -3.84 -4.47
CA GLY A 35 2.86 -4.34 -4.01
C GLY A 35 1.87 -3.25 -3.67
N ALA A 36 2.32 -2.16 -3.03
CA ALA A 36 1.46 -1.01 -2.76
C ALA A 36 0.90 -0.39 -4.05
N ASN A 37 1.70 -0.35 -5.13
CA ASN A 37 1.24 0.12 -6.44
C ASN A 37 0.23 -0.82 -7.09
N VAL A 38 0.42 -2.14 -6.99
CA VAL A 38 -0.57 -3.12 -7.46
C VAL A 38 -1.91 -2.90 -6.76
N PHE A 39 -1.91 -2.80 -5.43
CA PHE A 39 -3.12 -2.48 -4.67
C PHE A 39 -3.73 -1.14 -5.08
N TYR A 40 -2.90 -0.12 -5.31
CA TYR A 40 -3.35 1.21 -5.71
C TYR A 40 -4.03 1.24 -7.08
N GLN A 41 -3.53 0.47 -8.05
CA GLN A 41 -4.20 0.37 -9.35
C GLN A 41 -5.58 -0.29 -9.21
N ALA A 42 -5.68 -1.37 -8.43
CA ALA A 42 -6.96 -2.00 -8.10
C ALA A 42 -7.90 -1.03 -7.35
N LEU A 43 -7.36 -0.21 -6.45
CA LEU A 43 -8.13 0.81 -5.73
C LEU A 43 -8.74 1.84 -6.69
N LYS A 44 -7.97 2.34 -7.66
CA LYS A 44 -8.46 3.33 -8.64
C LYS A 44 -9.64 2.83 -9.48
N ALA A 45 -9.75 1.52 -9.69
CA ALA A 45 -10.88 0.90 -10.38
C ALA A 45 -12.14 0.84 -9.48
N GLU A 46 -11.97 0.69 -8.17
CA GLU A 46 -13.06 0.56 -7.20
C GLU A 46 -13.59 1.89 -6.67
N VAL A 47 -12.76 2.95 -6.70
CA VAL A 47 -13.14 4.26 -6.16
C VAL A 47 -14.31 4.84 -6.95
N PRO A 48 -15.44 5.15 -6.27
CA PRO A 48 -16.61 5.70 -6.94
C PRO A 48 -16.34 7.09 -7.50
N ARG A 49 -16.98 7.38 -8.63
CA ARG A 49 -16.85 8.65 -9.35
C ARG A 49 -18.25 9.23 -9.54
N SER A 50 -18.45 10.43 -9.02
CA SER A 50 -19.65 11.19 -9.38
C SER A 50 -19.51 11.70 -10.81
N ILE A 51 -20.61 11.64 -11.57
CA ILE A 51 -20.71 12.21 -12.92
C ILE A 51 -20.85 13.74 -12.84
N LYS A 52 -21.41 14.25 -11.74
CA LYS A 52 -21.65 15.68 -11.51
C LYS A 52 -20.89 16.18 -10.28
N GLY A 53 -20.51 17.45 -10.28
CA GLY A 53 -20.00 18.09 -9.08
C GLY A 53 -21.08 18.10 -8.00
N HIS A 54 -20.67 18.14 -6.74
CA HIS A 54 -21.60 18.10 -5.61
C HIS A 54 -21.17 19.03 -4.50
N TRP A 55 -22.17 19.58 -3.80
CA TRP A 55 -21.95 20.30 -2.56
C TRP A 55 -21.81 19.32 -1.41
N PHE A 56 -20.83 19.57 -0.57
CA PHE A 56 -20.62 18.84 0.67
C PHE A 56 -20.72 19.80 1.85
N SER A 57 -21.38 19.36 2.91
CA SER A 57 -21.51 20.09 4.17
C SER A 57 -21.39 19.09 5.31
N VAL A 58 -20.64 19.46 6.35
CA VAL A 58 -20.80 18.87 7.68
C VAL A 58 -21.78 19.76 8.46
N ARG A 59 -22.52 19.19 9.40
CA ARG A 59 -23.45 19.96 10.25
C ARG A 59 -22.69 21.08 10.97
N GLY A 60 -23.15 22.32 10.83
CA GLY A 60 -22.50 23.51 11.39
C GLY A 60 -21.25 24.00 10.64
N SER A 61 -20.88 23.41 9.50
CA SER A 61 -19.77 23.87 8.66
C SER A 61 -20.25 24.60 7.41
N LYS A 62 -19.35 25.39 6.81
CA LYS A 62 -19.56 25.95 5.46
C LYS A 62 -19.73 24.82 4.44
N LYS A 63 -20.55 25.07 3.40
CA LYS A 63 -20.67 24.19 2.23
C LYS A 63 -19.48 24.37 1.30
N TYR A 64 -18.93 23.26 0.82
CA TYR A 64 -17.82 23.23 -0.14
C TYR A 64 -18.26 22.51 -1.42
N TRP A 65 -17.87 23.05 -2.56
CA TRP A 65 -18.09 22.42 -3.86
C TRP A 65 -16.96 21.45 -4.17
N PHE A 66 -17.30 20.25 -4.64
CA PHE A 66 -16.35 19.25 -5.08
C PHE A 66 -16.63 18.83 -6.52
N GLU A 67 -15.59 18.92 -7.35
CA GLU A 67 -15.63 18.50 -8.75
C GLU A 67 -15.79 16.98 -8.91
N PRO A 68 -16.37 16.52 -10.04
CA PRO A 68 -16.34 15.12 -10.44
C PRO A 68 -14.95 14.49 -10.31
N GLY A 69 -14.89 13.29 -9.73
CA GLY A 69 -13.65 12.54 -9.57
C GLY A 69 -12.66 13.09 -8.54
N ASN A 70 -13.02 14.10 -7.74
CA ASN A 70 -12.13 14.64 -6.69
C ASN A 70 -11.63 13.55 -5.72
N LEU A 71 -12.48 12.60 -5.31
CA LEU A 71 -12.05 11.48 -4.46
C LEU A 71 -10.98 10.62 -5.13
N LEU A 72 -11.12 10.29 -6.42
CA LEU A 72 -10.10 9.54 -7.17
C LEU A 72 -8.77 10.31 -7.22
N LYS A 73 -8.83 11.62 -7.48
CA LYS A 73 -7.64 12.50 -7.51
C LYS A 73 -6.96 12.60 -6.14
N ALA A 74 -7.69 12.39 -5.05
CA ALA A 74 -7.16 12.39 -3.71
C ALA A 74 -6.48 11.07 -3.31
N MET A 75 -6.56 10.01 -4.12
CA MET A 75 -5.92 8.74 -3.82
C MET A 75 -4.39 8.86 -3.85
N TYR A 76 -3.70 8.12 -3.00
CA TYR A 76 -2.24 8.13 -2.92
C TYR A 76 -1.65 6.78 -2.51
N VAL A 77 -0.36 6.62 -2.85
CA VAL A 77 0.57 5.66 -2.25
C VAL A 77 1.67 6.49 -1.58
N GLY A 78 1.96 6.25 -0.31
CA GLY A 78 2.95 7.05 0.43
C GLY A 78 3.74 6.23 1.44
N TYR A 79 5.05 6.44 1.48
CA TYR A 79 5.92 5.77 2.45
C TYR A 79 5.61 6.26 3.88
N ASP A 80 5.37 5.32 4.79
CA ASP A 80 5.15 5.61 6.20
C ASP A 80 6.44 5.42 6.99
N LYS A 81 7.20 6.50 7.15
CA LYS A 81 8.45 6.51 7.94
C LYS A 81 8.23 6.09 9.40
N LYS A 82 7.05 6.36 9.99
CA LYS A 82 6.79 6.04 11.41
C LYS A 82 6.47 4.57 11.62
N ALA A 83 5.78 3.94 10.67
CA ALA A 83 5.46 2.52 10.73
C ALA A 83 6.60 1.62 10.20
N SER A 84 7.54 2.19 9.46
CA SER A 84 8.68 1.47 8.90
C SER A 84 9.81 1.28 9.91
N LYS A 85 10.50 0.14 9.82
CA LYS A 85 11.71 -0.26 10.56
C LYS A 85 12.75 -0.77 9.57
N ASP A 86 13.92 -1.20 10.05
CA ASP A 86 14.99 -1.68 9.17
C ASP A 86 14.55 -2.85 8.30
N THR A 87 13.87 -3.83 8.90
CA THR A 87 13.36 -5.04 8.23
C THR A 87 11.90 -4.94 7.77
N LEU A 88 11.23 -3.80 7.99
CA LEU A 88 9.82 -3.60 7.66
C LEU A 88 9.63 -2.28 6.93
N LYS A 89 9.22 -2.31 5.66
CA LYS A 89 8.92 -1.10 4.89
C LYS A 89 7.42 -1.01 4.67
N VAL A 90 6.81 0.08 5.12
CA VAL A 90 5.36 0.27 5.10
C VAL A 90 4.99 1.39 4.14
N TYR A 91 4.10 1.08 3.20
CA TYR A 91 3.46 2.05 2.32
C TYR A 91 1.97 2.11 2.64
N LYS A 92 1.45 3.31 2.83
CA LYS A 92 0.02 3.58 2.98
C LYS A 92 -0.61 3.79 1.63
N VAL A 93 -1.73 3.10 1.40
CA VAL A 93 -2.60 3.32 0.24
C VAL A 93 -3.97 3.78 0.74
N GLY A 94 -4.48 4.88 0.20
CA GLY A 94 -5.73 5.47 0.66
C GLY A 94 -5.98 6.82 0.00
N TRP A 95 -6.61 7.75 0.71
CA TRP A 95 -6.88 9.09 0.20
C TRP A 95 -6.41 10.20 1.15
N VAL A 96 -6.02 11.32 0.56
CA VAL A 96 -5.65 12.52 1.30
C VAL A 96 -6.93 13.16 1.84
N HIS A 97 -7.18 13.01 3.14
CA HIS A 97 -8.38 13.52 3.80
C HIS A 97 -8.62 15.02 3.55
N LYS A 98 -7.56 15.84 3.57
CA LYS A 98 -7.64 17.28 3.27
C LYS A 98 -8.26 17.57 1.90
N ASN A 99 -8.03 16.69 0.92
CA ASN A 99 -8.49 16.90 -0.46
C ASN A 99 -9.88 16.29 -0.72
N ALA A 100 -10.25 15.25 0.04
CA ALA A 100 -11.55 14.59 -0.03
C ALA A 100 -12.03 14.18 1.38
N PRO A 101 -12.46 15.14 2.22
CA PRO A 101 -12.80 14.87 3.62
C PRO A 101 -14.02 13.95 3.77
N TYR A 102 -14.90 13.97 2.76
CA TYR A 102 -16.10 13.14 2.66
C TYR A 102 -15.83 11.68 2.28
N GLY A 103 -14.58 11.30 1.94
CA GLY A 103 -14.25 9.93 1.51
C GLY A 103 -14.65 8.84 2.51
N TYR A 104 -14.62 9.16 3.81
CA TYR A 104 -15.09 8.25 4.87
C TYR A 104 -16.60 7.99 4.79
N MET A 105 -17.40 9.04 4.52
CA MET A 105 -18.84 8.93 4.37
C MET A 105 -19.21 8.13 3.13
N VAL A 106 -18.43 8.27 2.05
CA VAL A 106 -18.58 7.43 0.86
C VAL A 106 -18.29 5.97 1.19
N ALA A 107 -17.19 5.70 1.90
CA ALA A 107 -16.77 4.35 2.25
C ALA A 107 -17.75 3.63 3.19
N ARG A 108 -18.36 4.36 4.14
CA ARG A 108 -19.16 3.77 5.23
C ARG A 108 -20.65 4.09 5.20
N GLY A 109 -21.07 4.96 4.30
CA GLY A 109 -22.43 5.50 4.28
C GLY A 109 -22.67 6.52 5.40
N THR A 110 -23.86 7.10 5.40
CA THR A 110 -24.33 8.04 6.41
C THR A 110 -25.69 7.59 6.94
N LYS A 111 -26.01 7.96 8.18
CA LYS A 111 -27.29 7.67 8.82
C LYS A 111 -28.17 8.92 8.87
N LEU A 112 -29.48 8.72 8.88
CA LEU A 112 -30.47 9.74 9.23
C LEU A 112 -30.42 9.97 10.73
N GLU A 113 -30.84 11.16 11.17
CA GLU A 113 -30.98 11.46 12.61
C GLU A 113 -31.99 10.55 13.30
N THR A 114 -32.98 10.04 12.55
CA THR A 114 -33.98 9.07 13.00
C THR A 114 -33.47 7.62 13.06
N GLY A 115 -32.18 7.38 12.80
CA GLY A 115 -31.55 6.06 12.89
C GLY A 115 -31.56 5.22 11.60
N GLY A 116 -32.21 5.68 10.53
CA GLY A 116 -32.23 5.02 9.20
C GLY A 116 -30.96 5.27 8.36
N VAL A 117 -30.85 4.66 7.18
CA VAL A 117 -29.77 4.93 6.21
C VAL A 117 -30.11 6.21 5.44
N ASN A 118 -29.19 7.19 5.42
CA ASN A 118 -29.33 8.40 4.60
C ASN A 118 -28.66 8.19 3.23
N THR A 119 -27.38 7.82 3.22
CA THR A 119 -26.65 7.46 2.01
C THR A 119 -26.02 6.09 2.20
N PRO A 120 -26.26 5.12 1.29
CA PRO A 120 -25.71 3.78 1.42
C PRO A 120 -24.19 3.78 1.32
N ALA A 121 -23.55 2.83 2.00
CA ALA A 121 -22.10 2.67 1.98
C ALA A 121 -21.62 2.19 0.61
N ASN A 122 -20.53 2.78 0.11
CA ASN A 122 -19.75 2.25 -0.99
C ASN A 122 -18.37 1.82 -0.46
N PRO A 123 -18.22 0.60 0.09
CA PRO A 123 -17.02 0.19 0.81
C PRO A 123 -15.86 -0.17 -0.13
N PHE A 124 -15.45 0.76 -1.00
CA PHE A 124 -14.45 0.56 -2.05
C PHE A 124 -13.11 0.07 -1.51
N MET A 125 -12.60 0.64 -0.40
CA MET A 125 -11.37 0.15 0.25
C MET A 125 -11.46 -1.32 0.66
N ARG A 126 -12.60 -1.73 1.24
CA ARG A 126 -12.82 -3.12 1.69
C ARG A 126 -12.89 -4.06 0.49
N ARG A 127 -13.58 -3.65 -0.58
CA ARG A 127 -13.65 -4.45 -1.82
C ARG A 127 -12.28 -4.59 -2.48
N THR A 128 -11.51 -3.51 -2.57
CA THR A 128 -10.12 -3.58 -3.07
C THR A 128 -9.29 -4.53 -2.22
N TYR A 129 -9.41 -4.45 -0.90
CA TYR A 129 -8.68 -5.35 -0.01
C TYR A 129 -9.01 -6.82 -0.26
N GLN A 130 -10.30 -7.17 -0.36
CA GLN A 130 -10.74 -8.54 -0.64
C GLN A 130 -10.27 -9.03 -2.02
N LYS A 131 -10.16 -8.15 -3.01
CA LYS A 131 -9.81 -8.52 -4.39
C LYS A 131 -8.30 -8.60 -4.64
N ALA A 132 -7.54 -7.64 -4.11
CA ALA A 132 -6.17 -7.37 -4.57
C ALA A 132 -5.10 -7.49 -3.48
N SER A 133 -5.46 -7.75 -2.21
CA SER A 133 -4.44 -7.86 -1.15
C SER A 133 -3.49 -9.03 -1.37
N ALA A 134 -4.00 -10.22 -1.73
CA ALA A 134 -3.19 -11.40 -2.00
C ALA A 134 -2.24 -11.17 -3.19
N GLU A 135 -2.77 -10.59 -4.28
CA GLU A 135 -1.98 -10.25 -5.47
C GLU A 135 -0.89 -9.21 -5.15
N ALA A 136 -1.21 -8.17 -4.38
CA ALA A 136 -0.23 -7.16 -3.96
C ALA A 136 0.89 -7.74 -3.10
N VAL A 137 0.56 -8.69 -2.20
CA VAL A 137 1.56 -9.39 -1.38
C VAL A 137 2.44 -10.28 -2.25
N GLN A 138 1.84 -11.05 -3.17
CA GLN A 138 2.60 -11.89 -4.09
C GLN A 138 3.53 -11.05 -4.98
N ALA A 139 3.02 -9.97 -5.56
CA ALA A 139 3.81 -9.04 -6.37
C ALA A 139 4.97 -8.40 -5.59
N SER A 140 4.79 -8.18 -4.28
CA SER A 140 5.89 -7.74 -3.41
C SER A 140 6.95 -8.83 -3.27
N ALA A 141 6.55 -10.08 -3.04
CA ALA A 141 7.46 -11.22 -2.90
C ALA A 141 8.23 -11.49 -4.20
N ASP A 142 7.55 -11.48 -5.34
CA ASP A 142 8.17 -11.65 -6.66
C ASP A 142 9.21 -10.55 -6.90
N ARG A 143 8.83 -9.29 -6.66
CA ARG A 143 9.75 -8.16 -6.82
C ARG A 143 10.92 -8.20 -5.84
N PHE A 144 10.71 -8.71 -4.62
CA PHE A 144 11.79 -8.93 -3.67
C PHE A 144 12.81 -9.92 -4.22
N MET A 145 12.34 -11.06 -4.73
CA MET A 145 13.20 -12.11 -5.28
C MET A 145 13.97 -11.65 -6.53
N GLU A 146 13.34 -10.84 -7.39
CA GLU A 146 14.03 -10.22 -8.53
C GLU A 146 15.20 -9.34 -8.08
N VAL A 147 14.96 -8.41 -7.15
CA VAL A 147 16.02 -7.51 -6.65
C VAL A 147 17.07 -8.27 -5.86
N ALA A 148 16.69 -9.32 -5.11
CA ALA A 148 17.64 -10.18 -4.43
C ALA A 148 18.61 -10.87 -5.40
N LYS A 149 18.10 -11.37 -6.54
CA LYS A 149 18.94 -11.95 -7.60
C LYS A 149 19.85 -10.90 -8.23
N GLU A 150 19.36 -9.70 -8.48
CA GLU A 150 20.18 -8.60 -9.00
C GLU A 150 21.38 -8.32 -8.08
N VAL A 151 21.14 -8.23 -6.76
CA VAL A 151 22.22 -8.03 -5.77
C VAL A 151 23.22 -9.19 -5.76
N LEU A 152 22.75 -10.43 -5.78
CA LEU A 152 23.63 -11.61 -5.80
C LEU A 152 24.45 -11.71 -7.10
N ASP A 153 23.91 -11.21 -8.21
CA ASP A 153 24.61 -11.13 -9.50
C ASP A 153 25.53 -9.90 -9.62
N GLY A 154 25.63 -9.06 -8.58
CA GLY A 154 26.45 -7.85 -8.57
C GLY A 154 25.90 -6.70 -9.42
N ARG A 155 24.58 -6.63 -9.62
CA ARG A 155 23.85 -5.63 -10.43
C ARG A 155 23.00 -4.69 -9.58
#